data_AF-A0AAW5N036-F1
#
_entry.id   AF-A0AAW5N036-F1
#
_cell.length_a   1.000
_cell.length_b   1.000
_cell.length_c   1.000
_cell.angle_alpha   90.00
_cell.angle_beta   90.00
_cell.angle_gamma   90.00
#
_symmetry.space_group_name_H-M   'P 1'
#
loop_
_entity.id
_entity.type
_entity.pdbx_description
1 polymer ?
#
loop_
_entity_poly.entity_id
_entity_poly.type
_entity_poly.pdbx_seq_one_letter_code
_entity_poly.pdbx_strand_id
1 'polypeptide(L)' 'MDGWANIDLNVGAIVALSPALDAATKAEFNAWGPGKYDPRHHAFDGTNLLSLNTPSLPIVLPPIYG' A
#
# COMPACT_ATOMS: atom_id res chain seq x y z
N MET A 1 15.97 11.11 -16.54
CA MET A 1 14.95 10.41 -17.33
C MET A 1 13.70 10.47 -16.50
N ASP A 2 12.71 11.24 -16.94
CA ASP A 2 11.43 11.37 -16.22
C ASP A 2 10.59 10.10 -16.42
N GLY A 3 9.83 9.72 -15.39
CA GLY A 3 8.94 8.55 -15.42
C GLY A 3 9.59 7.23 -14.99
N TRP A 4 10.50 7.23 -14.00
CA TRP A 4 10.92 5.99 -13.33
C TRP A 4 9.97 5.64 -12.19
N ALA A 5 9.77 4.34 -11.97
CA ALA A 5 9.04 3.86 -10.81
C ALA A 5 9.77 4.30 -9.53
N ASN A 6 9.01 4.74 -8.53
CA ASN A 6 9.58 5.06 -7.23
C ASN A 6 9.92 3.75 -6.50
N ILE A 7 11.21 3.47 -6.35
CA ILE A 7 11.71 2.25 -5.69
C ILE A 7 12.01 2.47 -4.19
N ASP A 8 12.06 3.72 -3.74
CA ASP A 8 12.48 4.07 -2.39
C ASP A 8 11.29 4.23 -1.43
N LEU A 9 10.16 4.76 -1.92
CA LEU A 9 8.99 4.98 -1.08
C LEU A 9 8.42 3.66 -0.56
N ASN A 10 8.45 3.49 0.76
CA ASN A 10 7.85 2.34 1.43
C ASN A 10 6.46 2.72 1.98
N VAL A 11 5.44 2.63 1.11
CA VAL A 11 4.05 2.95 1.46
C VAL A 11 3.56 2.07 2.61
N GLY A 12 3.89 0.78 2.57
CA GLY A 12 3.51 -0.18 3.61
C GLY A 12 4.02 0.20 5.00
N ALA A 13 5.30 0.54 5.10
CA ALA A 13 5.89 0.98 6.36
C ALA A 13 5.26 2.29 6.88
N ILE A 14 4.99 3.26 6.00
CA ILE A 14 4.37 4.53 6.39
C ILE A 14 2.97 4.31 6.95
N VAL A 15 2.12 3.53 6.26
CA VAL A 15 0.75 3.26 6.71
C VAL A 15 0.75 2.43 8.00
N ALA A 16 1.69 1.50 8.16
CA ALA A 16 1.83 0.68 9.37
C ALA A 16 2.18 1.48 10.64
N LEU A 17 2.61 2.74 10.53
CA LEU A 17 2.81 3.64 11.68
C LEU A 17 1.49 4.11 12.31
N SER A 18 0.35 3.93 11.63
CA SER A 18 -0.95 4.37 12.15
C SER A 18 -1.29 3.66 13.48
N PRO A 19 -1.68 4.41 14.53
CA PRO A 19 -2.13 3.82 15.79
C PRO A 19 -3.50 3.14 15.66
N ALA A 20 -4.26 3.43 14.60
CA ALA A 20 -5.61 2.88 14.39
C ALA A 20 -5.62 1.45 13.83
N LEU A 21 -4.47 0.91 13.41
CA LEU A 21 -4.36 -0.42 12.83
C LEU A 21 -3.94 -1.48 13.87
N ASP A 22 -4.52 -2.67 13.76
CA ASP A 22 -4.10 -3.83 14.55
C ASP A 22 -2.72 -4.37 14.12
N ALA A 23 -2.16 -5.25 14.93
CA ALA A 23 -0.82 -5.80 14.71
C ALA A 23 -0.72 -6.67 13.45
N ALA A 24 -1.79 -7.38 13.08
CA ALA A 24 -1.79 -8.27 11.92
C ALA A 24 -1.77 -7.47 10.61
N THR A 25 -2.59 -6.42 10.54
CA THR A 25 -2.66 -5.49 9.40
C THR A 25 -1.33 -4.74 9.24
N LYS A 26 -0.72 -4.31 10.36
CA LYS A 26 0.63 -3.71 10.33
C LYS A 26 1.68 -4.67 9.79
N ALA A 27 1.64 -5.94 10.19
CA ALA A 27 2.59 -6.94 9.70
C ALA A 27 2.42 -7.18 8.19
N GLU A 28 1.17 -7.24 7.71
CA GLU A 28 0.89 -7.37 6.28
C GLU A 28 1.44 -6.17 5.48
N PHE A 29 1.17 -4.94 5.91
CA PHE A 29 1.65 -3.74 5.22
C PHE A 29 3.18 -3.63 5.23
N ASN A 30 3.83 -3.97 6.34
CA ASN A 30 5.29 -3.99 6.41
C ASN A 30 5.93 -5.01 5.44
N ALA A 31 5.20 -6.06 5.04
CA ALA A 31 5.68 -7.07 4.11
C ALA A 31 5.67 -6.61 2.63
N TRP A 32 5.02 -5.49 2.30
CA TRP A 32 4.97 -4.99 0.92
C TRP A 32 6.35 -4.57 0.40
N GLY A 33 7.15 -3.93 1.26
CA GLY A 33 8.48 -3.44 0.95
C GLY A 33 8.53 -2.16 0.10
N PRO A 34 9.73 -1.57 -0.07
CA PRO A 34 9.93 -0.33 -0.83
C PRO A 34 9.45 -0.44 -2.28
N GLY A 35 8.86 0.66 -2.76
CA GLY A 35 8.39 0.81 -4.13
C GLY A 35 7.16 -0.01 -4.49
N LYS A 36 6.44 -0.56 -3.50
CA LYS A 36 5.24 -1.36 -3.73
C LYS A 36 4.03 -0.86 -2.96
N TYR A 37 2.86 -1.15 -3.54
CA TYR A 37 1.55 -0.85 -2.97
C TYR A 37 0.51 -1.84 -3.52
N ASP A 38 -0.45 -2.25 -2.70
CA ASP A 38 -1.61 -3.01 -3.16
C ASP A 38 -2.85 -2.13 -3.28
N PRO A 39 -3.19 -1.61 -4.49
CA PRO A 39 -4.38 -0.79 -4.70
C PRO A 39 -5.68 -1.57 -4.53
N ARG A 40 -5.62 -2.90 -4.40
CA ARG A 40 -6.77 -3.78 -4.27
C ARG A 40 -6.86 -4.37 -2.86
N HIS A 41 -6.12 -3.85 -1.89
CA HIS A 41 -6.31 -4.27 -0.50
C HIS A 41 -7.66 -3.77 0.03
N HIS A 42 -8.00 -2.50 -0.25
CA HIS A 42 -9.23 -1.88 0.23
C HIS A 42 -9.77 -0.86 -0.76
N ALA A 43 -11.10 -0.67 -0.77
CA ALA A 43 -11.78 0.43 -1.45
C ALA A 43 -12.30 1.43 -0.42
N PHE A 44 -12.41 2.70 -0.81
CA PHE A 44 -13.14 3.71 -0.05
C PHE A 44 -14.41 4.08 -0.80
N ASP A 45 -15.57 3.94 -0.16
CA ASP A 45 -16.88 4.23 -0.78
C ASP A 45 -17.36 5.68 -0.58
N GLY A 46 -16.54 6.53 0.05
CA GLY A 46 -16.92 7.89 0.50
C GLY A 46 -17.14 7.98 2.00
N THR A 47 -17.34 6.86 2.68
CA THR A 47 -17.58 6.79 4.13
C THR A 47 -16.87 5.63 4.83
N ASN A 48 -16.69 4.50 4.16
CA ASN A 48 -16.15 3.27 4.72
C ASN A 48 -14.94 2.78 3.93
N LEU A 49 -14.06 2.06 4.63
CA LEU A 49 -13.02 1.24 4.03
C LEU A 49 -13.55 -0.20 3.88
N LEU A 50 -13.70 -0.65 2.64
CA LEU A 50 -14.15 -1.99 2.29
C LEU A 50 -12.93 -2.86 1.98
N SER A 51 -12.72 -3.95 2.71
CA SER A 51 -11.65 -4.90 2.41
C SER A 51 -11.98 -5.65 1.11
N LEU A 52 -11.02 -5.73 0.19
CA LEU A 52 -11.24 -6.30 -1.14
C LEU A 52 -10.55 -7.65 -1.35
N ASN A 53 -9.32 -7.83 -0.90
CA ASN A 53 -8.54 -9.06 -1.13
C ASN A 53 -7.75 -9.48 0.11
N THR A 54 -7.65 -10.79 0.33
CA THR A 54 -6.82 -11.40 1.37
C THR A 54 -6.30 -12.76 0.86
N PRO A 55 -4.97 -13.00 0.82
CA PRO A 55 -3.89 -12.10 1.22
C PRO A 55 -3.68 -10.94 0.23
N SER A 56 -3.02 -9.87 0.70
CA SER A 56 -2.58 -8.78 -0.17
C SER A 56 -1.57 -9.22 -1.24
N LEU A 57 -1.65 -8.60 -2.42
CA LEU A 57 -0.77 -8.83 -3.57
C LEU A 57 -0.20 -7.49 -4.08
N PRO A 58 0.84 -6.95 -3.39
CA PRO A 58 1.40 -5.64 -3.70
C PRO A 58 2.12 -5.63 -5.05
N ILE A 59 1.86 -4.59 -5.84
CA ILE A 59 2.48 -4.35 -7.15
C ILE A 59 3.50 -3.22 -7.04
N VAL A 60 4.38 -3.10 -8.03
CA VAL A 60 5.31 -1.96 -8.14
C VAL A 60 4.50 -0.69 -8.34
N LEU A 61 4.85 0.37 -7.60
CA LEU A 61 4.30 1.70 -7.81
C LEU A 61 4.58 2.13 -9.25
N PRO A 62 3.55 2.35 -10.08
CA PRO A 62 3.75 2.69 -11.47
C PRO A 62 4.49 4.02 -11.58
N PRO A 63 5.27 4.23 -12.65
CA PRO A 63 5.74 5.55 -13.00
C PRO A 63 4.58 6.53 -13.10
N ILE A 64 4.73 7.70 -12.50
CA ILE A 64 3.80 8.80 -12.66
C ILE A 64 4.21 9.60 -13.89
N TYR A 65 3.56 9.33 -15.02
CA TYR A 65 3.42 10.32 -16.08
C TYR A 65 2.17 11.14 -15.75
N GLY A 66 2.34 12.45 -15.61
CA GLY A 66 1.25 13.42 -15.44
C GLY A 66 0.62 13.76 -16.78
#